data_AF-A0A1X7LFB2-F1
#
_entry.id   AF-A0A1X7LFB2-F1
#
_cell.length_a   1.000
_cell.length_b   1.000
_cell.length_c   1.000
_cell.angle_alpha   90.00
_cell.angle_beta   90.00
_cell.angle_gamma   90.00
#
_symmetry.space_group_name_H-M   'P 1'
#
loop_
_entity.id
_entity.type
_entity.pdbx_description
1 polymer ?
#
loop_
_entity_poly.entity_id
_entity_poly.type
_entity_poly.pdbx_seq_one_letter_code
_entity_poly.pdbx_strand_id
1 'polypeptide(L)'
;MNNNNYNHNSGIPESSEGKSLQELWELLLGKEGLEERKAKYEARKLKPDYREDAMNILECPMCGCDDVPNVDIDFDLNMNNDKIKSIKVRGAKCSGCGETFYDSKTTNLILKISKLVDDK
;
A
#
# COMPACT_ATOMS: atom_id res chain seq x y z
N MET A 1 -37.45 6.15 5.18
CA MET A 1 -37.08 7.19 4.18
C MET A 1 -35.84 7.88 4.71
N ASN A 2 -34.68 7.66 4.07
CA ASN A 2 -33.52 8.55 4.17
C ASN A 2 -32.74 8.38 2.87
N ASN A 3 -32.97 9.32 1.96
CA ASN A 3 -32.29 9.45 0.67
C ASN A 3 -30.90 10.06 0.91
N ASN A 4 -29.85 9.25 0.89
CA ASN A 4 -28.50 9.78 0.72
C ASN A 4 -28.22 9.89 -0.78
N ASN A 5 -28.49 11.08 -1.31
CA ASN A 5 -28.12 11.50 -2.66
C ASN A 5 -26.59 11.61 -2.72
N TYR A 6 -25.93 10.54 -3.19
CA TYR A 6 -24.56 10.65 -3.67
C TYR A 6 -24.60 11.40 -5.00
N ASN A 7 -24.27 12.68 -4.94
CA ASN A 7 -24.17 13.55 -6.11
C ASN A 7 -22.90 13.15 -6.87
N HIS A 8 -23.01 12.16 -7.75
CA HIS A 8 -21.93 11.78 -8.66
C HIS A 8 -21.80 12.89 -9.71
N ASN A 9 -20.95 13.87 -9.40
CA ASN A 9 -20.59 14.92 -10.33
C ASN A 9 -19.66 14.30 -11.38
N SER A 10 -20.24 13.80 -12.48
CA SER A 10 -19.51 13.28 -13.64
C SER A 10 -18.97 14.44 -14.50
N GLY A 11 -18.13 15.28 -13.90
CA GLY A 11 -17.33 16.26 -14.61
C GLY A 11 -16.06 15.60 -15.13
N ILE A 12 -16.13 14.98 -16.32
CA ILE A 12 -14.91 14.59 -17.05
C ILE A 12 -14.18 15.90 -17.38
N PRO A 13 -12.94 16.12 -16.92
CA PRO A 13 -12.26 17.39 -17.13
C PRO A 13 -11.79 17.53 -18.58
N GLU A 14 -11.86 18.75 -19.10
CA GLU A 14 -11.09 19.18 -20.26
C GLU A 14 -9.62 18.78 -20.13
N SER A 15 -9.09 18.25 -21.25
CA SER A 15 -7.71 17.84 -21.52
C SER A 15 -6.71 17.97 -20.36
N SER A 16 -6.09 16.85 -20.00
CA SER A 16 -4.95 16.81 -19.06
C SER A 16 -3.64 17.36 -19.65
N GLU A 17 -3.61 17.73 -20.93
CA GLU A 17 -2.40 18.22 -21.58
C GLU A 17 -2.02 19.62 -21.05
N GLY A 18 -0.79 19.76 -20.56
CA GLY A 18 -0.23 21.04 -20.12
C GLY A 18 -0.40 21.38 -18.64
N LYS A 19 -1.14 20.60 -17.86
CA LYS A 19 -1.28 20.79 -16.39
C LYS A 19 -0.06 20.21 -15.65
N SER A 20 0.40 20.92 -14.63
CA SER A 20 1.42 20.43 -13.69
C SER A 20 0.89 19.29 -12.82
N LEU A 21 1.79 18.47 -12.25
CA LEU A 21 1.40 17.40 -11.32
C LEU A 21 0.60 17.93 -10.12
N GLN A 22 0.94 19.11 -9.62
CA GLN A 22 0.20 19.71 -8.51
C GLN A 22 -1.23 20.06 -8.92
N GLU A 23 -1.43 20.68 -10.08
CA GLU A 23 -2.77 21.00 -10.59
C GLU A 23 -3.60 19.74 -10.83
N LEU A 24 -2.98 18.65 -11.32
CA LEU A 24 -3.65 17.36 -11.48
C LEU A 24 -4.12 16.79 -10.12
N TRP A 25 -3.30 16.90 -9.08
CA TRP A 25 -3.67 16.46 -7.74
C TRP A 25 -4.74 17.35 -7.09
N GLU A 26 -4.64 18.67 -7.24
CA GLU A 26 -5.67 19.61 -6.77
C GLU A 26 -7.00 19.38 -7.47
N LEU A 27 -6.99 19.03 -8.77
CA LEU A 27 -8.20 18.69 -9.51
C LEU A 27 -8.82 17.37 -9.04
N LEU A 28 -8.01 16.39 -8.66
CA LEU A 28 -8.47 15.08 -8.19
C LEU A 28 -8.99 15.11 -6.75
N LEU A 29 -8.29 15.78 -5.84
CA LEU A 29 -8.52 15.73 -4.39
C LEU A 29 -9.11 17.02 -3.82
N GLY A 30 -9.10 18.11 -4.59
CA GLY A 30 -9.27 19.45 -4.04
C GLY A 30 -8.02 19.93 -3.28
N LYS A 31 -7.97 21.22 -2.98
CA LYS A 31 -6.85 21.83 -2.23
C LYS A 31 -6.73 21.27 -0.81
N GLU A 32 -7.86 21.16 -0.11
CA GLU A 32 -7.90 20.66 1.26
C GLU A 32 -7.46 19.19 1.34
N GLY A 33 -7.98 18.33 0.44
CA GLY A 33 -7.58 16.93 0.37
C GLY A 33 -6.10 16.75 0.00
N LEU A 34 -5.55 17.62 -0.85
CA LEU A 34 -4.12 17.59 -1.16
C LEU A 34 -3.25 17.95 0.05
N GLU A 35 -3.63 18.98 0.82
CA GLU A 35 -2.90 19.37 2.03
C GLU A 35 -2.99 18.28 3.11
N GLU A 36 -4.15 17.64 3.28
CA GLU A 36 -4.29 16.49 4.17
C GLU A 36 -3.35 15.34 3.76
N ARG A 37 -3.28 15.02 2.45
CA ARG A 37 -2.40 13.96 1.93
C ARG A 37 -0.92 14.28 2.18
N LYS A 38 -0.51 15.54 2.02
CA LYS A 38 0.86 16.00 2.33
C LYS A 38 1.16 15.86 3.82
N ALA A 39 0.22 16.24 4.69
CA ALA A 39 0.37 16.10 6.14
C ALA A 39 0.52 14.62 6.55
N LYS A 40 -0.29 13.71 5.97
CA LYS A 40 -0.13 12.26 6.19
C LYS A 40 1.25 11.75 5.75
N TYR A 41 1.76 12.22 4.61
CA TYR A 41 3.08 11.84 4.12
C TYR A 41 4.21 12.30 5.06
N GLU A 42 4.18 13.54 5.54
CA GLU A 42 5.17 14.02 6.51
C GLU A 42 5.05 13.31 7.86
N ALA A 43 3.83 13.07 8.35
CA ALA A 43 3.61 12.29 9.57
C ALA A 43 4.16 10.86 9.44
N ARG A 44 4.09 10.25 8.24
CA ARG A 44 4.62 8.91 8.00
C ARG A 44 6.14 8.84 8.14
N LYS A 45 6.87 9.88 7.73
CA LYS A 45 8.34 9.96 7.86
C LYS A 45 8.81 10.00 9.30
N LEU A 46 7.96 10.45 10.22
CA LEU A 46 8.26 10.52 11.65
C LEU A 46 8.05 9.18 12.39
N LYS A 47 7.46 8.19 11.73
CA LYS A 47 7.24 6.86 12.33
C LYS A 47 8.56 6.09 12.45
N PRO A 48 8.77 5.34 13.55
CA PRO A 48 10.05 4.69 13.84
C PRO A 48 10.44 3.59 12.83
N ASP A 49 9.48 3.04 12.11
CA ASP A 49 9.67 1.99 11.11
C ASP A 49 9.86 2.54 9.69
N TYR A 50 9.83 3.86 9.50
CA TYR A 50 10.03 4.50 8.20
C TYR A 50 11.43 4.22 7.64
N ARG A 51 11.50 3.89 6.35
CA ARG A 51 12.76 3.76 5.60
C ARG A 51 12.53 4.15 4.15
N GLU A 52 13.47 4.84 3.52
CA GLU A 52 13.30 5.29 2.12
C GLU A 52 13.08 4.14 1.13
N ASP A 53 13.62 2.96 1.43
CA ASP A 53 13.51 1.74 0.63
C ASP A 53 12.34 0.83 1.00
N ALA A 54 11.50 1.24 1.96
CA ALA A 54 10.34 0.47 2.41
C ALA A 54 9.02 0.96 1.80
N MET A 55 7.96 0.16 1.98
CA MET A 55 6.63 0.43 1.42
C MET A 55 6.02 1.75 1.89
N ASN A 56 6.19 2.09 3.17
CA ASN A 56 5.70 3.33 3.80
C ASN A 56 4.25 3.68 3.45
N ILE A 57 3.37 2.67 3.48
CA ILE A 57 1.94 2.85 3.16
C ILE A 57 1.35 3.86 4.14
N LEU A 58 0.65 4.86 3.59
CA LEU A 58 0.02 5.92 4.37
C LEU A 58 -1.31 5.48 4.99
N GLU A 59 -2.05 4.66 4.24
CA GLU A 59 -3.42 4.26 4.57
C GLU A 59 -3.69 2.89 3.94
N CYS A 60 -4.32 2.00 4.71
CA CYS A 60 -4.66 0.67 4.25
C CYS A 60 -5.79 0.74 3.20
N PRO A 61 -5.57 0.27 1.96
CA PRO A 61 -6.61 0.29 0.93
C PRO A 61 -7.81 -0.62 1.23
N MET A 62 -7.66 -1.57 2.16
CA MET A 62 -8.71 -2.53 2.52
C MET A 62 -9.67 -2.00 3.58
N CYS A 63 -9.19 -1.14 4.50
CA CYS A 63 -9.98 -0.71 5.66
C CYS A 63 -9.85 0.78 6.02
N GLY A 64 -9.06 1.56 5.30
CA GLY A 64 -8.85 3.00 5.58
C GLY A 64 -8.04 3.29 6.85
N CYS A 65 -7.43 2.28 7.48
CA CYS A 65 -6.60 2.47 8.66
C CYS A 65 -5.26 3.12 8.29
N ASP A 66 -4.88 4.18 9.00
CA ASP A 66 -3.59 4.89 8.80
C ASP A 66 -2.40 4.21 9.54
N ASP A 67 -2.65 3.13 10.29
CA ASP A 67 -1.60 2.37 10.99
C ASP A 67 -1.17 1.14 10.19
N VAL A 68 -0.23 1.36 9.28
CA VAL A 68 0.35 0.34 8.39
C VAL A 68 1.88 0.33 8.52
N PRO A 69 2.42 -0.20 9.64
CA PRO A 69 3.86 -0.27 9.86
C PRO A 69 4.57 -1.18 8.86
N ASN A 70 5.80 -0.80 8.51
CA ASN A 70 6.76 -1.66 7.84
C ASN A 70 7.27 -2.70 8.86
N VAL A 71 7.12 -3.97 8.52
CA VAL A 71 7.45 -5.10 9.40
C VAL A 71 8.16 -6.19 8.61
N ASP A 72 8.86 -7.07 9.34
CA ASP A 72 9.35 -8.32 8.77
C ASP A 72 8.21 -9.35 8.87
N ILE A 73 7.87 -9.95 7.75
CA ILE A 73 6.77 -10.91 7.64
C ILE A 73 7.37 -12.27 7.33
N ASP A 74 7.01 -13.26 8.16
CA ASP A 74 7.33 -14.66 7.92
C ASP A 74 6.41 -15.20 6.82
N PHE A 75 7.02 -15.74 5.77
CA PHE A 75 6.33 -16.45 4.70
C PHE A 75 6.67 -17.93 4.80
N ASP A 76 5.67 -18.73 5.13
CA ASP A 76 5.84 -20.18 5.30
C ASP A 76 6.00 -20.85 3.95
N LEU A 77 7.11 -21.57 3.80
CA LEU A 77 7.39 -22.41 2.65
C LEU A 77 7.02 -23.82 3.08
N ASN A 78 5.75 -24.21 2.89
CA ASN A 78 5.26 -25.49 3.36
C ASN A 78 5.83 -26.64 2.49
N MET A 79 7.13 -26.91 2.64
CA MET A 79 7.87 -27.92 1.89
C MET A 79 7.64 -29.29 2.54
N ASN A 80 6.99 -30.22 1.84
CA ASN A 80 6.86 -31.60 2.28
C ASN A 80 8.26 -32.25 2.38
N ASN A 81 8.83 -32.29 3.59
CA ASN A 81 10.10 -32.91 3.98
C ASN A 81 11.42 -32.13 3.80
N ASP A 82 11.46 -30.79 3.86
CA ASP A 82 12.74 -30.03 3.75
C ASP A 82 13.07 -29.03 4.90
N LYS A 83 14.36 -28.67 4.97
CA LYS A 83 15.08 -28.01 6.09
C LYS A 83 14.73 -26.54 6.35
N ILE A 84 14.02 -25.88 5.44
CA ILE A 84 13.67 -24.45 5.54
C ILE A 84 12.17 -24.34 5.75
N LYS A 85 11.76 -23.79 6.91
CA LYS A 85 10.35 -23.68 7.30
C LYS A 85 9.69 -22.39 6.80
N SER A 86 10.44 -21.29 6.83
CA SER A 86 9.94 -19.97 6.44
C SER A 86 11.08 -19.08 5.96
N ILE A 87 10.70 -18.02 5.24
CA ILE A 87 11.58 -16.90 4.90
C ILE A 87 11.02 -15.62 5.53
N LYS A 88 11.91 -14.72 5.94
CA LYS A 88 11.51 -13.36 6.34
C LYS A 88 11.65 -12.41 5.17
N VAL A 89 10.59 -11.70 4.88
CA VAL A 89 10.56 -10.64 3.87
C VAL A 89 10.14 -9.32 4.51
N ARG A 90 10.74 -8.22 4.07
CA ARG A 90 10.32 -6.90 4.50
C ARG A 90 9.04 -6.52 3.74
N GLY A 91 8.01 -6.12 4.45
CA GLY A 91 6.75 -5.66 3.87
C GLY A 91 6.08 -4.64 4.79
N ALA A 92 4.78 -4.46 4.62
CA ALA A 92 3.97 -3.69 5.53
C ALA A 92 2.74 -4.50 5.95
N LYS A 93 2.28 -4.32 7.20
CA LYS A 93 1.11 -5.02 7.72
C LYS A 93 0.16 -4.03 8.35
N CYS A 94 -1.11 -4.05 7.95
CA CYS A 94 -2.12 -3.19 8.55
C CYS A 94 -2.44 -3.65 9.97
N SER A 95 -2.36 -2.76 10.97
CA SER A 95 -2.75 -3.07 12.35
C SER A 95 -4.26 -3.24 12.52
N GLY A 96 -5.06 -2.59 11.67
CA GLY A 96 -6.53 -2.68 11.69
C GLY A 96 -7.08 -4.02 11.19
N CYS A 97 -6.88 -4.34 9.90
CA CYS A 97 -7.43 -5.56 9.29
C CYS A 97 -6.44 -6.73 9.18
N GLY A 98 -5.15 -6.53 9.46
CA GLY A 98 -4.13 -7.57 9.36
C GLY A 98 -3.57 -7.83 7.97
N GLU A 99 -4.07 -7.13 6.94
CA GLU A 99 -3.63 -7.28 5.54
C GLU A 99 -2.12 -7.02 5.39
N THR A 100 -1.45 -7.83 4.56
CA THR A 100 -0.01 -7.74 4.30
C THR A 100 0.28 -7.24 2.90
N PHE A 101 1.25 -6.34 2.77
CA PHE A 101 1.63 -5.71 1.52
C PHE A 101 3.12 -5.95 1.25
N TYR A 102 3.44 -6.26 0.00
CA TYR A 102 4.79 -6.50 -0.47
C TYR A 102 5.06 -5.65 -1.71
N ASP A 103 6.31 -5.24 -1.90
CA ASP A 103 6.70 -4.62 -3.17
C ASP A 103 6.71 -5.68 -4.29
N SER A 104 6.79 -5.20 -5.54
CA SER A 104 6.80 -6.09 -6.71
C SER A 104 8.04 -6.98 -6.78
N LYS A 105 9.19 -6.54 -6.25
CA LYS A 105 10.44 -7.33 -6.27
C LYS A 105 10.33 -8.52 -5.30
N THR A 106 9.83 -8.26 -4.11
CA THR A 106 9.55 -9.22 -3.04
C THR A 106 8.50 -10.22 -3.50
N THR A 107 7.40 -9.75 -4.11
CA THR A 107 6.37 -10.63 -4.69
C THR A 107 6.97 -11.57 -5.74
N ASN A 108 7.80 -11.04 -6.65
CA ASN A 108 8.48 -11.86 -7.66
C ASN A 108 9.45 -12.88 -7.05
N LEU A 109 10.14 -12.53 -5.96
CA LEU A 109 11.02 -13.45 -5.24
C LEU A 109 10.23 -14.59 -4.60
N ILE A 110 9.14 -14.26 -3.88
CA ILE A 110 8.25 -15.25 -3.26
C ILE A 110 7.73 -16.23 -4.32
N LEU A 111 7.26 -15.74 -5.48
CA LEU A 111 6.78 -16.58 -6.56
C LEU A 111 7.86 -17.50 -7.14
N LYS A 112 9.10 -17.02 -7.27
CA LYS A 112 10.23 -17.86 -7.72
C LYS A 112 10.56 -18.95 -6.70
N ILE A 113 10.54 -18.61 -5.41
CA ILE A 113 10.80 -19.57 -4.34
C ILE A 113 9.69 -20.63 -4.32
N SER A 114 8.41 -20.24 -4.39
CA SER A 114 7.28 -21.18 -4.43
C SER A 114 7.44 -22.20 -5.56
N LYS A 115 7.78 -21.77 -6.77
CA LYS A 115 7.99 -22.68 -7.90
C LYS A 115 9.10 -23.71 -7.65
N LEU A 116 10.22 -23.28 -7.05
CA LEU A 116 11.33 -24.19 -6.71
C LEU A 116 10.94 -25.20 -5.61
N VAL A 117 9.96 -24.85 -4.78
CA VAL A 117 9.42 -25.72 -3.73
C VAL A 117 8.40 -26.70 -4.30
N ASP A 118 7.54 -26.25 -5.22
CA ASP A 118 6.43 -27.03 -5.80
C ASP A 118 6.85 -27.98 -6.94
N ASP A 119 8.03 -27.78 -7.56
CA ASP A 119 8.58 -28.63 -8.63
C ASP A 119 9.14 -30.00 -8.14
N LYS A 120 8.59 -30.59 -7.06
CA LYS A 120 8.96 -31.93 -6.55
C LYS A 120 7.77 -32.88 -6.44
#